data_AF-A0A349WGX0-F1
#
_entry.id   AF-A0A349WGX0-F1
#
_cell.length_a   1.000
_cell.length_b   1.000
_cell.length_c   1.000
_cell.angle_alpha   90.00
_cell.angle_beta   90.00
_cell.angle_gamma   90.00
#
_symmetry.space_group_name_H-M   'P 1'
#
loop_
_entity.id
_entity.type
_entity.pdbx_description
1 polymer ?
#
loop_
_entity_poly.entity_id
_entity_poly.type
_entity_poly.pdbx_seq_one_letter_code
_entity_poly.pdbx_strand_id
1 'polypeptide(L)'
;MLLIFTMITAIAFLILGGCLLAKNEKLDDLIKDFPRSKKLSILFMSCGCVWFLYRHVLNLGEADFGNYKSVITIVTLFILISSFIFTKDFLAVRGLSVALLLYSREVLDAAFLQEPLSRLVLVFTAYLLIICALYFGAWPYRMRDLITYLYDKPKRLLVLGYFLLLNSISLFISGVFL
;
A
#
# COMPACT_ATOMS: atom_id res chain seq x y z
N MET A 1 -6.88 -10.11 15.40
CA MET A 1 -6.08 -9.23 14.53
C MET A 1 -6.07 -9.72 13.09
N LEU A 2 -5.78 -11.00 12.83
CA LEU A 2 -5.74 -11.55 11.47
C LEU A 2 -7.03 -11.30 10.67
N LEU A 3 -8.20 -11.64 11.23
CA LEU A 3 -9.50 -11.39 10.59
C LEU A 3 -9.72 -9.91 10.22
N ILE A 4 -9.27 -8.97 11.05
CA ILE A 4 -9.40 -7.53 10.78
C ILE A 4 -8.58 -7.16 9.54
N PHE A 5 -7.33 -7.64 9.44
CA PHE A 5 -6.49 -7.40 8.26
C PHE A 5 -7.05 -8.07 7.00
N THR A 6 -7.62 -9.28 7.12
CA THR A 6 -8.31 -9.95 6.02
C THR A 6 -9.51 -9.13 5.53
N MET A 7 -10.33 -8.60 6.44
CA MET A 7 -11.49 -7.79 6.06
C MET A 7 -11.05 -6.43 5.48
N ILE A 8 -10.03 -5.79 6.04
CA ILE A 8 -9.49 -4.52 5.51
C ILE A 8 -8.95 -4.72 4.08
N THR A 9 -8.15 -5.76 3.84
CA THR A 9 -7.62 -6.06 2.49
C THR A 9 -8.76 -6.39 1.52
N ALA A 10 -9.72 -7.22 1.93
CA ALA A 10 -10.86 -7.59 1.10
C ALA A 10 -11.68 -6.35 0.70
N ILE A 11 -12.02 -5.48 1.65
CA ILE A 11 -12.77 -4.24 1.43
C ILE A 11 -11.96 -3.28 0.55
N ALA A 12 -10.65 -3.12 0.79
CA ALA A 12 -9.81 -2.26 -0.04
C ALA A 12 -9.81 -2.72 -1.51
N PHE A 13 -9.69 -4.03 -1.77
CA PHE A 13 -9.75 -4.59 -3.12
C PHE A 13 -11.15 -4.50 -3.74
N LEU A 14 -12.21 -4.63 -2.93
CA LEU A 14 -13.59 -4.44 -3.36
C LEU A 14 -13.81 -3.01 -3.87
N ILE A 15 -13.38 -2.03 -3.08
CA ILE A 15 -13.51 -0.60 -3.42
C ILE A 15 -12.68 -0.28 -4.66
N LEU A 16 -11.41 -0.71 -4.71
CA LEU A 16 -10.54 -0.47 -5.86
C LEU A 16 -11.09 -1.11 -7.15
N GLY A 17 -11.50 -2.39 -7.07
CA GLY A 17 -12.12 -3.09 -8.20
C GLY A 17 -13.43 -2.45 -8.65
N GLY A 18 -14.27 -2.06 -7.69
CA GLY A 18 -15.52 -1.34 -7.95
C GLY A 18 -15.31 0.02 -8.61
N CYS A 19 -14.35 0.82 -8.13
CA CYS A 19 -14.00 2.10 -8.72
C CYS A 19 -13.52 1.97 -10.17
N LEU A 20 -12.71 0.96 -10.49
CA LEU A 20 -12.23 0.72 -11.86
C LEU A 20 -13.35 0.26 -12.81
N LEU A 21 -14.40 -0.38 -12.30
CA LEU A 21 -15.54 -0.87 -13.08
C LEU A 21 -16.70 0.13 -13.18
N ALA A 22 -16.75 1.14 -12.30
CA ALA A 22 -17.84 2.11 -12.22
C ALA A 22 -17.99 3.04 -13.45
N LYS A 23 -17.06 2.97 -14.42
CA LYS A 23 -17.06 3.77 -15.68
C LYS A 23 -17.46 5.23 -15.44
N ASN A 24 -16.74 5.90 -14.55
CA ASN A 24 -17.03 7.28 -14.17
C ASN A 24 -15.84 8.16 -14.56
N GLU A 25 -16.07 9.08 -15.49
CA GLU A 25 -15.03 9.96 -16.05
C GLU A 25 -14.28 10.75 -14.97
N LYS A 26 -14.99 11.22 -13.93
CA LYS A 26 -14.36 11.95 -12.81
C LYS A 26 -13.42 11.07 -12.00
N LEU A 27 -13.78 9.80 -11.79
CA LEU A 27 -12.91 8.86 -11.08
C LEU A 27 -11.70 8.48 -11.93
N ASP A 28 -11.91 8.33 -13.24
CA ASP A 28 -10.83 8.00 -14.18
C ASP A 28 -9.77 9.11 -14.25
N ASP A 29 -10.20 10.37 -14.23
CA ASP A 29 -9.29 11.52 -14.18
C ASP A 29 -8.52 11.56 -12.86
N LEU A 30 -9.19 11.32 -11.73
CA LEU A 30 -8.53 11.23 -10.42
C LEU A 30 -7.48 10.11 -10.36
N ILE A 31 -7.76 8.95 -10.97
CA ILE A 31 -6.83 7.81 -11.03
C ILE A 31 -5.63 8.14 -11.93
N LYS A 32 -5.83 8.82 -13.06
CA LYS A 32 -4.75 9.27 -13.94
C LYS A 32 -3.87 10.34 -13.31
N ASP A 33 -4.47 11.23 -12.52
CA ASP A 33 -3.76 12.30 -11.81
C ASP A 33 -3.05 11.82 -10.54
N PHE A 34 -3.45 10.66 -10.00
CA PHE A 34 -2.91 10.07 -8.78
C PHE A 34 -1.38 10.13 -8.69
N PRO A 35 -0.60 9.66 -9.68
CA PRO A 35 0.86 9.59 -9.57
C PRO A 35 1.51 10.96 -9.38
N ARG A 36 0.88 12.06 -9.81
CA ARG A 36 1.44 13.43 -9.73
C ARG A 36 0.74 14.30 -8.68
N SER A 37 -0.18 13.75 -7.90
CA SER A 37 -0.97 14.52 -6.94
C SER A 37 -0.13 14.97 -5.74
N LYS A 38 0.04 16.28 -5.59
CA LYS A 38 0.73 16.89 -4.43
C LYS A 38 -0.01 16.61 -3.11
N LYS A 39 -1.34 16.68 -3.12
CA LYS A 39 -2.16 16.43 -1.92
C LYS A 39 -1.95 15.02 -1.39
N LEU A 40 -1.96 14.03 -2.29
CA LEU A 40 -1.76 12.63 -1.93
C LEU A 40 -0.30 12.34 -1.55
N SER A 41 0.66 13.05 -2.17
CA SER A 41 2.06 13.00 -1.75
C SER A 41 2.23 13.37 -0.28
N ILE A 42 1.64 14.50 0.14
CA ILE A 42 1.70 14.94 1.54
C ILE A 42 0.98 13.93 2.44
N LEU A 43 -0.21 13.47 2.03
CA LEU A 43 -0.99 12.51 2.81
C LEU A 43 -0.21 11.21 3.07
N PHE A 44 0.26 10.53 2.02
CA PHE A 44 0.89 9.22 2.17
C PHE A 44 2.28 9.30 2.80
N MET A 45 3.10 10.28 2.43
CA MET A 45 4.43 10.43 3.03
C MET A 45 4.35 10.79 4.51
N SER A 46 3.50 11.76 4.88
CA SER A 46 3.35 12.14 6.28
C SER A 46 2.69 11.02 7.10
N CYS A 47 1.65 10.37 6.57
CA CYS A 47 1.02 9.24 7.23
C CYS A 47 1.99 8.08 7.43
N GLY A 48 2.75 7.70 6.40
CA GLY A 48 3.78 6.66 6.49
C GLY A 48 4.89 7.00 7.49
N CYS A 49 5.33 8.26 7.53
CA CYS A 49 6.31 8.73 8.51
C CYS A 49 5.78 8.65 9.94
N VAL A 50 4.57 9.19 10.18
CA VAL A 50 3.94 9.14 11.52
C VAL A 50 3.73 7.70 11.95
N TRP A 51 3.24 6.84 11.06
CA TRP A 51 3.07 5.42 11.33
C TRP A 51 4.41 4.77 11.69
N PHE A 52 5.45 4.92 10.86
CA PHE A 52 6.77 4.34 11.12
C PHE A 52 7.36 4.78 12.47
N LEU A 53 7.32 6.09 12.75
CA LEU A 53 7.84 6.63 14.01
C LEU A 53 7.05 6.12 15.21
N TYR A 54 5.72 6.23 15.16
CA TYR A 54 4.85 5.89 16.27
C TYR A 54 4.83 4.38 16.57
N ARG A 55 4.66 3.56 15.54
CA ARG A 55 4.44 2.11 15.70
C ARG A 55 5.74 1.33 15.79
N HIS A 56 6.75 1.69 15.01
CA HIS A 56 8.01 0.96 15.01
C HIS A 56 9.04 1.63 15.89
N VAL A 57 9.45 2.88 15.60
CA VAL A 57 10.57 3.54 16.29
C VAL A 57 10.37 3.63 17.80
N LEU A 58 9.19 4.04 18.28
CA LEU A 58 8.94 4.11 19.73
C LEU A 58 9.00 2.76 20.44
N ASN A 59 8.60 1.68 19.76
CA ASN A 59 8.52 0.34 20.31
C ASN A 59 9.79 -0.51 20.10
N LEU A 60 10.87 0.07 19.56
CA LEU A 60 12.15 -0.62 19.44
C LEU A 60 12.67 -1.06 20.82
N GLY A 61 13.05 -2.33 20.94
CA GLY A 61 13.77 -2.82 22.11
C GLY A 61 15.22 -2.33 22.14
N GLU A 62 15.86 -2.39 23.31
CA GLU A 62 17.29 -2.08 23.48
C GLU A 62 18.18 -2.86 22.49
N ALA A 63 17.81 -4.11 22.20
CA ALA A 63 18.52 -5.00 21.28
C ALA A 63 18.44 -4.56 19.80
N ASP A 64 17.37 -3.88 19.40
CA ASP A 64 17.08 -3.49 18.02
C ASP A 64 17.26 -1.97 17.82
N PHE A 65 18.36 -1.41 18.35
CA PHE A 65 18.68 0.02 18.30
C PHE A 65 17.84 0.94 19.20
N GLY A 66 17.33 0.43 20.34
CA GLY A 66 16.55 1.23 21.29
C GLY A 66 17.25 2.51 21.78
N ASN A 67 18.58 2.49 21.89
CA ASN A 67 19.39 3.66 22.25
C ASN A 67 19.49 4.72 21.13
N TYR A 68 19.17 4.36 19.88
CA TYR A 68 19.25 5.25 18.72
C TYR A 68 17.88 5.77 18.25
N LYS A 69 16.80 5.55 19.02
CA LYS A 69 15.44 6.02 18.67
C LYS A 69 15.41 7.50 18.28
N SER A 70 16.09 8.35 19.05
CA SER A 70 16.17 9.79 18.76
C SER A 70 16.88 10.07 17.44
N VAL A 71 17.99 9.37 17.16
CA VAL A 71 18.74 9.53 15.91
C VAL A 71 17.91 9.08 14.72
N ILE A 72 17.28 7.91 14.79
CA ILE A 72 16.39 7.38 13.74
C ILE A 72 15.24 8.36 13.48
N THR A 73 14.67 8.95 14.53
CA THR A 73 13.59 9.92 14.43
C THR A 73 14.03 11.18 13.69
N ILE A 74 15.16 11.76 14.09
CA ILE A 74 15.72 12.97 13.46
C ILE A 74 16.04 12.71 11.98
N VAL A 75 16.71 11.59 11.67
CA VAL A 75 17.04 11.22 10.29
C VAL A 75 15.78 11.00 9.46
N THR A 76 14.76 10.33 10.00
CA THR A 76 13.49 10.10 9.30
C THR A 76 12.77 11.40 8.97
N LEU A 77 12.69 12.33 9.93
CA LEU A 77 12.09 13.65 9.71
C LEU A 77 12.88 14.47 8.69
N PHE A 78 14.21 14.40 8.75
CA PHE A 78 15.07 15.04 7.76
C PHE A 78 14.83 14.48 6.35
N ILE A 79 14.72 13.15 6.20
CA ILE A 79 14.41 12.50 4.91
C ILE A 79 13.02 12.91 4.42
N LEU A 80 12.01 12.98 5.31
CA LEU A 80 10.66 13.40 4.95
C LEU A 80 10.66 14.82 4.37
N ILE A 81 11.26 15.78 5.07
CA ILE A 81 11.34 17.18 4.64
C ILE A 81 12.13 17.30 3.33
N SER A 82 13.28 16.62 3.27
CA SER A 82 14.12 16.58 2.08
C SER A 82 13.37 16.00 0.87
N SER A 83 12.54 14.98 1.07
CA SER A 83 11.75 14.35 0.01
C SER A 83 10.77 15.33 -0.65
N PHE A 84 10.17 16.23 0.14
CA PHE A 84 9.28 17.27 -0.39
C PHE A 84 10.02 18.38 -1.15
N ILE A 85 11.31 18.56 -0.92
CA ILE A 85 12.11 19.60 -1.59
C ILE A 85 12.75 19.04 -2.86
N PHE A 86 13.42 17.90 -2.76
CA PHE A 86 14.26 17.34 -3.82
C PHE A 86 13.53 16.34 -4.73
N THR A 87 12.51 15.64 -4.23
CA THR A 87 11.85 14.54 -4.97
C THR A 87 10.35 14.77 -5.12
N LYS A 88 9.97 15.97 -5.57
CA LYS A 88 8.56 16.37 -5.73
C LYS A 88 7.82 15.52 -6.76
N ASP A 89 8.52 15.05 -7.79
CA ASP A 89 7.94 14.23 -8.83
C ASP A 89 7.62 12.83 -8.33
N PHE A 90 6.36 12.45 -8.48
CA PHE A 90 5.83 11.14 -8.09
C PHE A 90 5.95 10.75 -6.61
N LEU A 91 6.01 11.75 -5.74
CA LEU A 91 6.14 11.50 -4.31
C LEU A 91 4.92 10.75 -3.73
N ALA A 92 3.73 10.91 -4.32
CA ALA A 92 2.52 10.15 -3.97
C ALA A 92 2.71 8.64 -4.14
N VAL A 93 3.39 8.23 -5.23
CA VAL A 93 3.67 6.83 -5.53
C VAL A 93 4.61 6.22 -4.49
N ARG A 94 5.66 6.97 -4.14
CA ARG A 94 6.64 6.56 -3.14
C ARG A 94 6.01 6.49 -1.75
N GLY A 95 5.22 7.50 -1.38
CA GLY A 95 4.47 7.49 -0.12
C GLY A 95 3.51 6.31 -0.02
N LEU A 96 2.77 6.02 -1.10
CA LEU A 96 1.90 4.84 -1.15
C LEU A 96 2.71 3.54 -1.00
N SER A 97 3.89 3.46 -1.61
CA SER A 97 4.78 2.30 -1.49
C SER A 97 5.27 2.12 -0.05
N VAL A 98 5.64 3.20 0.64
CA VAL A 98 5.99 3.16 2.08
C VAL A 98 4.80 2.66 2.91
N ALA A 99 3.60 3.21 2.68
CA ALA A 99 2.40 2.81 3.39
C ALA A 99 2.06 1.33 3.16
N LEU A 100 2.18 0.84 1.92
CA LEU A 100 1.96 -0.58 1.58
C LEU A 100 2.97 -1.49 2.29
N LEU A 101 4.25 -1.12 2.35
CA LEU A 101 5.26 -1.92 3.04
C LEU A 101 5.02 -1.99 4.55
N LEU A 102 4.66 -0.86 5.18
CA LEU A 102 4.28 -0.82 6.60
C LEU A 102 3.03 -1.66 6.87
N TYR A 103 2.03 -1.54 6.01
CA TYR A 103 0.82 -2.35 6.08
C TYR A 103 1.13 -3.85 5.96
N SER A 104 1.87 -4.25 4.93
CA SER A 104 2.24 -5.66 4.71
C SER A 104 3.04 -6.23 5.88
N ARG A 105 3.88 -5.43 6.54
CA ARG A 105 4.56 -5.86 7.76
C ARG A 105 3.57 -6.23 8.87
N GLU A 106 2.62 -5.34 9.20
CA GLU A 106 1.62 -5.62 10.25
C GLU A 106 0.72 -6.80 9.87
N VAL A 107 0.41 -6.99 8.58
CA VAL A 107 -0.33 -8.16 8.08
C VAL A 107 0.45 -9.44 8.32
N LEU A 108 1.75 -9.48 7.98
CA LEU A 108 2.60 -10.64 8.17
C LEU A 108 2.81 -10.96 9.66
N ASP A 109 2.97 -9.93 10.49
CA ASP A 109 3.06 -10.09 11.96
C ASP A 109 1.75 -10.66 12.53
N ALA A 110 0.59 -10.19 12.06
CA ALA A 110 -0.71 -10.73 12.49
C ALA A 110 -0.97 -12.16 12.00
N ALA A 111 -0.36 -12.55 10.88
CA ALA A 111 -0.43 -13.90 10.33
C ALA A 111 0.59 -14.85 10.98
N PHE A 112 1.59 -14.33 11.71
CA PHE A 112 2.60 -15.12 12.38
C PHE A 112 1.96 -16.06 13.42
N LEU A 113 2.42 -17.31 13.49
CA LEU A 113 1.88 -18.39 14.36
C LEU A 113 0.41 -18.80 14.15
N GLN A 114 -0.26 -18.29 13.12
CA GLN A 114 -1.62 -18.72 12.76
C GLN A 114 -1.60 -19.98 11.88
N GLU A 115 -2.73 -20.71 11.84
CA GLU A 115 -2.83 -21.93 11.03
C GLU A 115 -2.62 -21.65 9.53
N PRO A 116 -1.96 -22.55 8.78
CA PRO A 116 -1.60 -22.30 7.39
C PRO A 116 -2.79 -22.06 6.46
N LEU A 117 -3.89 -22.82 6.64
CA LEU A 117 -5.03 -22.80 5.74
C LEU A 117 -5.81 -21.48 5.80
N SER A 118 -5.94 -20.89 6.99
CA SER A 118 -6.71 -19.67 7.21
C SER A 118 -5.96 -18.41 6.79
N ARG A 119 -4.62 -18.42 6.77
CA ARG A 119 -3.78 -17.24 6.43
C ARG A 119 -3.21 -17.21 5.02
N LEU A 120 -3.23 -18.33 4.27
CA LEU A 120 -2.48 -18.48 3.02
C LEU A 120 -2.79 -17.38 1.99
N VAL A 121 -4.07 -17.11 1.76
CA VAL A 121 -4.53 -16.13 0.77
C VAL A 121 -4.06 -14.73 1.13
N LEU A 122 -4.17 -14.35 2.41
CA LEU A 122 -3.74 -13.03 2.89
C LEU A 122 -2.23 -12.86 2.78
N VAL A 123 -1.45 -13.86 3.21
CA VAL A 123 0.02 -13.81 3.16
C VAL A 123 0.52 -13.75 1.72
N PHE A 124 -0.05 -14.55 0.83
CA PHE A 124 0.28 -14.51 -0.60
C PHE A 124 -0.01 -13.11 -1.20
N THR A 125 -1.18 -12.55 -0.88
CA THR A 125 -1.55 -11.20 -1.31
C THR A 125 -0.60 -10.14 -0.75
N ALA A 126 -0.20 -10.25 0.52
CA ALA A 126 0.75 -9.34 1.16
C ALA A 126 2.12 -9.34 0.45
N TYR A 127 2.63 -10.51 0.04
CA TYR A 127 3.87 -10.59 -0.73
C TYR A 127 3.75 -9.99 -2.13
N LEU A 128 2.62 -10.16 -2.82
CA LEU A 128 2.37 -9.47 -4.08
C LEU A 128 2.37 -7.94 -3.89
N LEU A 129 1.74 -7.45 -2.82
CA LEU A 129 1.76 -6.03 -2.47
C LEU A 129 3.17 -5.53 -2.17
N ILE A 130 4.00 -6.31 -1.47
CA ILE A 130 5.41 -5.98 -1.21
C ILE A 130 6.18 -5.84 -2.53
N ILE A 131 6.04 -6.80 -3.44
CA ILE A 131 6.72 -6.77 -4.75
C ILE A 131 6.29 -5.53 -5.54
N CYS A 132 4.99 -5.24 -5.59
CA CYS A 132 4.45 -4.04 -6.23
C CYS A 132 5.00 -2.76 -5.58
N ALA A 133 5.02 -2.68 -4.26
CA ALA A 133 5.52 -1.51 -3.53
C ALA A 133 7.01 -1.28 -3.76
N LEU A 134 7.84 -2.33 -3.77
CA LEU A 134 9.26 -2.21 -4.09
C LEU A 134 9.47 -1.75 -5.53
N TYR A 135 8.73 -2.32 -6.48
CA TYR A 135 8.81 -1.96 -7.89
C TYR A 135 8.43 -0.50 -8.16
N PHE A 136 7.27 -0.06 -7.67
CA PHE A 136 6.82 1.32 -7.84
C PHE A 136 7.58 2.31 -6.97
N GLY A 137 8.10 1.89 -5.82
CA GLY A 137 9.00 2.70 -5.00
C GLY A 137 10.30 3.02 -5.73
N ALA A 138 10.91 2.01 -6.37
CA ALA A 138 12.15 2.17 -7.14
C ALA A 138 11.94 2.96 -8.44
N TRP A 139 10.88 2.65 -9.20
CA TRP A 139 10.58 3.29 -10.48
C TRP A 139 9.16 3.87 -10.52
N PRO A 140 8.92 5.01 -9.85
CA PRO A 140 7.57 5.53 -9.65
C PRO A 140 6.88 6.00 -10.92
N TYR A 141 7.65 6.38 -11.95
CA TYR A 141 7.11 6.77 -13.26
C TYR A 141 6.35 5.61 -13.93
N ARG A 142 6.73 4.35 -13.65
CA ARG A 142 6.07 3.18 -14.24
C ARG A 142 4.61 3.03 -13.81
N MET A 143 4.22 3.58 -12.66
CA MET A 143 2.81 3.56 -12.28
C MET A 143 1.97 4.47 -13.18
N ARG A 144 2.50 5.62 -13.60
CA ARG A 144 1.82 6.47 -14.59
C ARG A 144 1.69 5.73 -15.91
N ASP A 145 2.77 5.14 -16.40
CA ASP A 145 2.76 4.42 -17.68
C ASP A 145 1.82 3.21 -17.64
N LEU A 146 1.75 2.51 -16.51
CA LEU A 146 0.80 1.42 -16.28
C LEU A 146 -0.65 1.92 -16.34
N ILE A 147 -0.97 3.02 -15.65
CA ILE A 147 -2.30 3.63 -15.70
C ILE A 147 -2.65 4.02 -17.13
N THR A 148 -1.76 4.72 -17.85
CA THR A 148 -1.98 5.07 -19.25
C THR A 148 -2.21 3.83 -20.13
N TYR A 149 -1.43 2.77 -19.95
CA TYR A 149 -1.57 1.51 -20.67
C TYR A 149 -2.91 0.78 -20.39
N LEU A 150 -3.39 0.84 -19.14
CA LEU A 150 -4.68 0.26 -18.73
C LEU A 150 -5.85 1.02 -19.35
N TYR A 151 -5.78 2.35 -19.38
CA TYR A 151 -6.85 3.22 -19.91
C TYR A 151 -6.88 3.29 -21.44
N ASP A 152 -5.80 2.90 -22.13
CA ASP A 152 -5.74 2.80 -23.61
C ASP A 152 -6.77 1.82 -24.19
N LYS A 153 -7.06 0.71 -23.48
CA LYS A 153 -8.07 -0.28 -23.92
C LYS A 153 -9.04 -0.62 -22.81
N PRO A 154 -10.37 -0.47 -23.00
CA PRO A 154 -11.35 -0.72 -21.94
C PRO A 154 -11.30 -2.16 -21.43
N LYS A 155 -10.95 -3.13 -22.29
CA LYS A 155 -10.78 -4.54 -21.89
C LYS A 155 -9.71 -4.72 -20.80
N ARG A 156 -8.60 -3.97 -20.84
CA ARG A 156 -7.50 -4.11 -19.86
C ARG A 156 -7.94 -3.62 -18.48
N LEU A 157 -8.64 -2.49 -18.44
CA LEU A 157 -9.21 -1.94 -17.22
C LEU A 157 -10.23 -2.90 -16.60
N LEU A 158 -11.12 -3.47 -17.41
CA LEU A 158 -12.10 -4.46 -16.94
C LEU A 158 -11.42 -5.72 -16.37
N VAL A 159 -10.41 -6.26 -17.06
CA VAL A 159 -9.66 -7.44 -16.58
C VAL A 159 -9.02 -7.17 -15.22
N LEU A 160 -8.40 -5.99 -15.02
CA LEU A 160 -7.83 -5.62 -13.73
C LEU A 160 -8.90 -5.47 -12.64
N GLY A 161 -10.02 -4.82 -12.96
CA GLY A 161 -11.15 -4.66 -12.04
C GLY A 161 -11.72 -6.01 -11.58
N TYR A 162 -11.98 -6.93 -12.50
CA TYR A 162 -12.43 -8.29 -12.17
C TYR A 162 -11.39 -9.08 -11.39
N PHE A 163 -10.11 -8.95 -11.73
CA PHE A 163 -9.03 -9.59 -10.98
C PHE A 163 -9.02 -9.13 -9.51
N LEU A 164 -9.17 -7.83 -9.24
CA LEU A 164 -9.25 -7.30 -7.88
C LEU A 164 -10.50 -7.78 -7.13
N LEU A 165 -11.66 -7.82 -7.80
CA LEU A 165 -12.89 -8.35 -7.21
C LEU A 165 -12.77 -9.85 -6.87
N LEU A 166 -12.16 -10.65 -7.74
CA LEU A 166 -11.92 -12.07 -7.47
C LEU A 166 -11.01 -12.28 -6.25
N ASN A 167 -9.94 -11.48 -6.13
CA ASN A 167 -9.08 -11.53 -4.95
C ASN A 167 -9.84 -11.08 -3.69
N SER A 168 -10.70 -10.06 -3.79
CA SER A 168 -11.56 -9.62 -2.68
C SER A 168 -12.49 -10.73 -2.21
N ILE A 169 -13.18 -11.42 -3.12
CA ILE A 169 -14.06 -12.55 -2.82
C ILE A 169 -13.27 -13.70 -2.17
N SER A 170 -12.08 -14.02 -2.70
CA SER A 170 -11.21 -15.05 -2.13
C SER A 170 -10.79 -14.71 -0.69
N LEU A 171 -10.47 -13.45 -0.41
CA LEU A 171 -10.16 -12.98 0.94
C LEU A 171 -11.37 -13.05 1.88
N PHE A 172 -12.57 -12.65 1.43
CA PHE A 172 -13.79 -12.80 2.22
C PHE A 172 -14.07 -14.26 2.59
N ILE A 173 -13.94 -15.18 1.62
CA ILE A 173 -14.09 -16.62 1.86
C ILE A 173 -13.06 -17.09 2.90
N SER A 174 -11.79 -16.71 2.75
CA SER A 174 -10.75 -17.06 3.75
C SER A 174 -11.06 -16.48 5.13
N GLY A 175 -11.70 -15.31 5.19
CA GLY A 175 -12.15 -14.65 6.41
C GLY A 175 -13.24 -15.39 7.18
N VAL A 176 -14.03 -16.24 6.53
CA VAL A 176 -15.07 -17.05 7.18
C VAL A 176 -14.48 -18.24 7.95
N PHE A 177 -13.28 -18.69 7.54
CA PHE A 177 -12.56 -19.81 8.17
C PHE A 177 -11.54 -19.37 9.22
N LEU A 178 -11.56 -18.09 9.62
CA LEU A 178 -10.65 -17.44 10.58
C LEU A 178 -11.34 -17.19 11.92
#